data_AF-A0A3C1UIK5-F1
#
_entry.id   AF-A0A3C1UIK5-F1
#
_cell.length_a   1.000
_cell.length_b   1.000
_cell.length_c   1.000
_cell.angle_alpha   90.00
_cell.angle_beta   90.00
_cell.angle_gamma   90.00
#
_symmetry.space_group_name_H-M   'P 1'
#
loop_
_entity.id
_entity.type
_entity.pdbx_description
1 polymer ?
#
loop_
_entity_poly.entity_id
_entity_poly.type
_entity_poly.pdbx_seq_one_letter_code
_entity_poly.pdbx_strand_id
1 'polypeptide(L)' 'MTPIHDQLKESGACFGSKAGWERPNWFAHLPSKPENQYSFGKQNWFGNHAREHLATRESVALFDQS' A
#
# COMPACT_ATOMS: atom_id res chain seq x y z
N MET A 1 12.27 5.35 -8.75
CA MET A 1 12.47 5.11 -7.32
C MET A 1 12.36 6.45 -6.62
N THR A 2 11.41 6.59 -5.69
CA THR A 2 11.08 7.86 -5.05
C THR A 2 12.05 8.10 -3.88
N PRO A 3 12.30 9.36 -3.45
CA PRO A 3 13.25 9.67 -2.37
C PRO A 3 12.90 9.04 -1.02
N ILE A 4 11.65 8.60 -0.86
CA ILE A 4 11.12 7.99 0.36
C ILE A 4 10.86 6.48 0.22
N HIS A 5 11.39 5.84 -0.83
CA HIS A 5 11.13 4.44 -1.13
C HIS A 5 11.41 3.50 0.06
N ASP A 6 12.54 3.71 0.74
CA ASP A 6 12.94 2.84 1.85
C ASP A 6 12.05 3.02 3.08
N GLN A 7 11.66 4.26 3.40
CA GLN A 7 10.69 4.53 4.48
C GLN A 7 9.32 3.92 4.17
N LEU A 8 8.89 3.95 2.91
CA LEU A 8 7.64 3.32 2.48
C LEU A 8 7.73 1.80 2.63
N LYS A 9 8.85 1.19 2.26
CA LYS A 9 9.09 -0.25 2.42
C LYS A 9 9.07 -0.68 3.89
N GLU A 10 9.75 0.07 4.77
CA GLU A 10 9.75 -0.17 6.21
C GLU A 10 8.35 -0.03 6.83
N SER A 11 7.53 0.87 6.28
CA SER A 11 6.12 1.06 6.67
C SER A 11 5.18 -0.04 6.14
N GLY A 12 5.71 -1.08 5.49
CA GLY A 12 4.93 -2.20 4.98
C GLY A 12 4.34 -1.98 3.59
N ALA A 13 4.91 -1.09 2.76
CA ALA A 13 4.44 -0.90 1.40
C ALA A 13 4.55 -2.18 0.55
N CYS A 14 3.46 -2.56 -0.09
CA CYS A 14 3.44 -3.52 -1.19
C CYS A 14 3.54 -2.75 -2.51
N PHE A 15 4.70 -2.82 -3.16
CA PHE A 15 4.96 -2.09 -4.40
C PHE A 15 4.37 -2.80 -5.62
N GLY A 16 3.87 -1.99 -6.55
CA GLY A 16 3.57 -2.41 -7.92
C GLY A 16 4.33 -1.58 -8.93
N SER A 17 4.54 -2.14 -10.12
CA SER A 17 5.10 -1.41 -11.25
C SER A 17 3.98 -0.82 -12.10
N LYS A 18 4.00 0.50 -12.29
CA LYS A 18 3.11 1.22 -13.20
C LYS A 18 3.93 2.11 -14.12
N ALA A 19 3.87 1.84 -15.42
CA ALA A 19 4.59 2.59 -16.46
C ALA A 19 6.11 2.75 -16.17
N GLY A 20 6.74 1.71 -15.64
CA GLY A 20 8.19 1.71 -15.31
C GLY A 20 8.55 2.31 -13.94
N TRP A 21 7.58 2.78 -13.17
CA TRP A 21 7.78 3.32 -11.82
C TRP A 21 7.20 2.38 -10.76
N GLU A 22 7.97 2.12 -9.70
CA GLU A 22 7.47 1.46 -8.50
C GLU A 22 6.69 2.46 -7.64
N ARG A 23 5.43 2.11 -7.35
CA ARG A 23 4.57 2.87 -6.43
C ARG A 23 3.96 1.93 -5.39
N PRO A 24 3.84 2.38 -4.14
CA PRO A 24 3.12 1.61 -3.13
C PRO A 24 1.65 1.49 -3.55
N ASN A 25 1.18 0.25 -3.76
CA ASN A 25 -0.22 0.01 -4.06
C ASN A 25 -1.08 0.07 -2.79
N TRP A 26 -0.56 -0.49 -1.69
CA TRP A 26 -1.20 -0.56 -0.37
C TRP A 26 -0.14 -0.85 0.69
N PHE A 27 -0.50 -0.69 1.97
CA PHE A 27 0.38 -0.91 3.11
C PHE A 27 -0.13 -2.05 4.00
N ALA A 28 0.71 -3.05 4.20
CA ALA A 28 0.41 -4.17 5.07
C ALA A 28 0.40 -3.74 6.54
N HIS A 29 -0.65 -4.13 7.25
CA HIS A 29 -0.71 -4.01 8.69
C HIS A 29 -0.71 -5.39 9.34
N LEU A 30 0.01 -5.54 10.46
CA LEU A 30 0.17 -6.81 11.15
C LEU A 30 -1.19 -7.45 11.46
N PRO A 31 -1.34 -8.77 11.24
CA PRO A 31 -0.30 -9.74 10.86
C PRO A 31 -0.09 -9.90 9.34
N SER A 32 -0.67 -9.03 8.50
CA SER A 32 -0.55 -9.12 7.04
C SER A 32 0.89 -8.86 6.58
N LYS A 33 1.33 -9.57 5.54
CA LYS A 33 2.60 -9.33 4.84
C LYS A 33 2.38 -8.46 3.60
N PRO A 34 3.35 -7.63 3.15
CA PRO A 34 3.26 -6.80 1.96
C PRO A 34 3.42 -7.60 0.65
N GLU A 35 2.59 -8.62 0.49
CA GLU A 35 2.63 -9.56 -0.64
C GLU A 35 1.23 -9.65 -1.29
N ASN A 36 1.19 -9.54 -2.62
CA ASN A 36 -0.06 -9.69 -3.37
C ASN A 36 -0.41 -11.17 -3.54
N GLN A 37 -1.58 -11.58 -3.04
CA GLN A 37 -2.14 -12.91 -3.29
C GLN A 37 -3.31 -12.76 -4.26
N TYR A 38 -3.06 -13.08 -5.51
CA TYR A 38 -4.06 -12.92 -6.56
C TYR A 38 -5.19 -13.93 -6.41
N SER A 39 -6.41 -13.45 -6.58
CA SER A 39 -7.63 -14.25 -6.62
C SER A 39 -8.61 -13.64 -7.61
N PHE A 40 -9.54 -14.45 -8.13
CA PHE A 40 -10.69 -13.93 -8.87
C PHE A 40 -11.75 -13.31 -7.94
N GLY A 41 -11.65 -13.56 -6.62
CA GLY A 41 -12.53 -13.01 -5.60
C GLY A 41 -11.97 -11.76 -4.92
N LYS A 42 -12.37 -11.56 -3.65
CA LYS A 42 -11.84 -10.48 -2.82
C LYS A 42 -10.34 -10.67 -2.59
N GLN A 43 -9.57 -9.61 -2.83
CA GLN A 43 -8.11 -9.61 -2.68
C GLN A 43 -7.70 -9.59 -1.21
N ASN A 44 -6.53 -10.16 -0.90
CA ASN A 44 -6.02 -10.23 0.48
C ASN A 44 -5.77 -8.84 1.09
N TRP A 45 -5.49 -7.82 0.28
CA TRP A 45 -5.27 -6.44 0.73
C TRP A 45 -6.55 -5.61 0.93
N PHE A 46 -7.74 -6.16 0.65
CA PHE A 46 -9.00 -5.41 0.72
C PHE A 46 -9.24 -4.77 2.10
N GLY A 47 -8.92 -5.48 3.18
CA GLY A 47 -9.03 -4.95 4.55
C GLY A 47 -8.03 -3.81 4.83
N ASN A 48 -6.81 -3.90 4.29
CA ASN A 48 -5.80 -2.85 4.44
C ASN A 48 -6.22 -1.57 3.71
N HIS A 49 -6.78 -1.69 2.50
CA HIS A 49 -7.36 -0.54 1.80
C HIS A 49 -8.54 0.08 2.54
N ALA A 50 -9.43 -0.72 3.15
CA ALA A 50 -10.52 -0.17 3.94
C ALA A 50 -9.98 0.67 5.12
N ARG A 51 -8.92 0.20 5.79
CA ARG A 51 -8.24 0.94 6.85
C ARG A 51 -7.61 2.24 6.35
N GLU A 52 -6.89 2.21 5.23
CA GLU A 52 -6.31 3.40 4.59
C GLU A 52 -7.38 4.41 4.18
N HIS A 53 -8.50 3.93 3.64
CA HIS A 53 -9.64 4.76 3.28
C HIS A 53 -10.22 5.47 4.50
N LEU A 54 -10.48 4.74 5.59
CA LEU A 54 -10.98 5.33 6.83
C LEU A 54 -10.00 6.36 7.40
N ALA A 55 -8.69 6.05 7.45
CA ALA A 55 -7.68 7.00 7.90
C ALA A 55 -7.65 8.28 7.04
N THR A 56 -7.83 8.15 5.72
CA THR A 56 -7.92 9.30 4.80
C THR A 56 -9.18 10.13 5.05
N ARG A 57 -10.31 9.50 5.37
CA ARG A 57 -11.60 10.17 5.57
C ARG A 57 -11.75 10.81 6.93
N GLU A 58 -11.23 10.15 7.96
CA GLU A 58 -11.55 10.44 9.36
C GLU A 58 -10.33 10.99 10.12
N SER A 59 -9.16 11.06 9.49
CA SER A 59 -7.92 11.53 10.11
C SER A 59 -7.00 12.18 9.07
N VAL A 60 -5.75 11.74 8.96
CA VAL A 60 -4.75 12.24 8.03
C VAL A 60 -4.08 11.07 7.32
N ALA A 61 -3.90 11.20 6.01
CA ALA A 61 -3.15 10.27 5.18
C ALA A 61 -2.12 11.02 4.34
N LEU A 62 -0.96 10.41 4.11
CA LEU A 62 0.09 10.92 3.23
C LEU A 62 0.14 10.05 1.96
N PHE A 63 0.15 10.70 0.81
CA PHE A 63 0.25 10.04 -0.50
C PHE A 63 1.56 10.42 -1.18
N ASP A 64 2.33 9.43 -1.62
CA ASP A 64 3.49 9.67 -2.48
C ASP A 64 2.99 9.96 -3.91
N GLN A 65 3.12 11.22 -4.34
CA GLN A 65 2.68 11.75 -5.63
C GLN A 65 3.85 12.23 -6.50
N SER A 66 5.05 11.73 -6.23
CA SER A 66 6.25 12.00 -7.03
C SER A 66 6.25 11.31 -8.39
#